data_AF-A0A0H2YVA1-F1
#
_entry.id   AF-A0A0H2YVA1-F1
#
_cell.length_a   1.000
_cell.length_b   1.000
_cell.length_c   1.000
_cell.angle_alpha   90.00
_cell.angle_beta   90.00
_cell.angle_gamma   90.00
#
_symmetry.space_group_name_H-M   'P 1'
#
loop_
_entity.id
_entity.type
_entity.pdbx_description
1 polymer ?
#
loop_
_entity_poly.entity_id
_entity_poly.type
_entity_poly.pdbx_seq_one_letter_code
_entity_poly.pdbx_strand_id
1 'polypeptide(L)'
;MIFYVKEYKRFIPKEKELNYLLDAEMYLNHRFWDNMVENIKINKDKNYILVKFWRDGIVAEDKIEKIKNKLYVYYNYTGYGRNYSPALIEDVEKFDLMEKGNLFYIKLKVKNQEERIYCYEKA
;
A
#
# COMPACT_ATOMS: atom_id res chain seq x y z
N MET A 1 -19.92 -0.94 13.44
CA MET A 1 -19.82 -2.35 13.91
C MET A 1 -19.84 -3.26 12.69
N ILE A 2 -18.71 -3.96 12.44
CA ILE A 2 -18.49 -5.14 11.57
C ILE A 2 -18.66 -4.85 10.05
N PHE A 3 -17.75 -5.23 9.12
CA PHE A 3 -17.42 -6.60 8.69
C PHE A 3 -15.95 -6.85 8.31
N TYR A 4 -15.44 -7.94 8.88
CA TYR A 4 -14.24 -8.67 8.47
C TYR A 4 -14.50 -9.36 7.11
N VAL A 5 -13.55 -9.31 6.17
CA VAL A 5 -13.44 -10.28 5.06
C VAL A 5 -12.04 -10.91 5.12
N LYS A 6 -11.97 -12.16 5.59
CA LYS A 6 -10.80 -13.08 5.60
C LYS A 6 -10.19 -13.24 4.19
N GLU A 7 -8.96 -13.71 3.93
CA GLU A 7 -7.67 -13.95 4.63
C GLU A 7 -6.88 -14.87 3.65
N TYR A 8 -5.58 -14.66 3.41
CA TYR A 8 -4.66 -15.76 3.04
C TYR A 8 -3.57 -15.86 4.12
N LYS A 9 -3.50 -17.03 4.78
CA LYS A 9 -2.59 -17.32 5.89
C LYS A 9 -1.14 -17.45 5.43
N ARG A 10 -0.21 -16.82 6.16
CA ARG A 10 0.84 -17.57 6.88
C ARG A 10 1.40 -16.79 8.08
N PHE A 11 1.57 -17.53 9.17
CA PHE A 11 2.07 -17.11 10.48
C PHE A 11 3.51 -16.61 10.41
N ILE A 12 3.85 -15.52 11.11
CA ILE A 12 5.24 -15.09 11.31
C ILE A 12 5.53 -15.00 12.83
N PRO A 13 6.55 -15.71 13.36
CA PRO A 13 6.93 -15.60 14.76
C PRO A 13 7.44 -14.20 15.10
N LYS A 14 7.09 -13.71 16.29
CA LYS A 14 7.74 -12.57 16.93
C LYS A 14 9.16 -12.96 17.29
N GLU A 15 10.14 -12.60 16.46
CA GLU A 15 11.50 -12.28 16.90
C GLU A 15 12.34 -11.85 15.69
N LYS A 16 12.98 -10.68 15.83
CA LYS A 16 13.86 -9.93 14.90
C LYS A 16 13.20 -8.80 14.12
N GLU A 17 13.27 -7.63 14.75
CA GLU A 17 13.40 -6.34 14.07
C GLU A 17 14.44 -6.42 12.94
N LEU A 18 14.14 -5.75 11.81
CA LEU A 18 14.89 -5.68 10.55
C LEU A 18 14.82 -6.90 9.60
N ASN A 19 13.68 -7.02 8.91
CA ASN A 19 13.55 -7.62 7.57
C ASN A 19 12.54 -6.78 6.76
N TYR A 20 12.97 -5.61 6.30
CA TYR A 20 12.14 -4.51 5.76
C TYR A 20 11.40 -4.78 4.43
N LEU A 21 11.21 -6.04 4.02
CA LEU A 21 10.59 -6.41 2.73
C LEU A 21 9.78 -7.73 2.75
N LEU A 22 9.39 -8.28 3.91
CA LEU A 22 8.90 -9.68 3.95
C LEU A 22 7.46 -9.96 3.48
N ASP A 23 6.64 -8.96 3.12
CA ASP A 23 5.71 -9.08 1.98
C ASP A 23 5.22 -7.67 1.60
N ALA A 24 5.12 -7.38 0.31
CA ALA A 24 4.48 -6.17 -0.16
C ALA A 24 3.03 -6.09 0.31
N GLU A 25 2.39 -7.24 0.47
CA GLU A 25 1.09 -7.40 1.09
C GLU A 25 1.08 -6.88 2.53
N MET A 26 2.06 -7.26 3.35
CA MET A 26 2.15 -6.78 4.74
C MET A 26 2.33 -5.27 4.80
N TYR A 27 3.16 -4.70 3.92
CA TYR A 27 3.35 -3.27 3.86
C TYR A 27 2.06 -2.55 3.45
N LEU A 28 1.41 -2.98 2.36
CA LEU A 28 0.16 -2.40 1.87
C LEU A 28 -0.95 -2.51 2.93
N ASN A 29 -1.10 -3.68 3.55
CA ASN A 29 -2.07 -3.91 4.62
C ASN A 29 -1.81 -3.00 5.82
N HIS A 30 -0.56 -2.95 6.30
CA HIS A 30 -0.20 -2.03 7.38
C HIS A 30 -0.52 -0.58 6.98
N ARG A 31 -0.23 -0.19 5.74
CA ARG A 31 -0.37 1.21 5.32
C ARG A 31 -1.81 1.66 5.17
N PHE A 32 -2.72 0.77 4.75
CA PHE A 32 -4.14 1.12 4.57
C PHE A 32 -5.00 0.90 5.83
N TRP A 33 -4.54 0.07 6.78
CA TRP A 33 -5.27 -0.24 8.01
C TRP A 33 -4.63 0.35 9.29
N ASP A 34 -3.60 1.19 9.14
CA ASP A 34 -3.02 1.94 10.25
C ASP A 34 -4.13 2.83 10.87
N ASN A 35 -4.20 2.86 12.19
CA ASN A 35 -5.22 3.63 12.94
C ASN A 35 -5.10 5.15 12.76
N MET A 36 -4.01 5.61 12.15
CA MET A 36 -3.74 7.00 11.81
C MET A 36 -4.13 7.35 10.38
N VAL A 37 -4.65 6.41 9.58
CA VAL A 37 -5.14 6.68 8.23
C VAL A 37 -6.38 7.58 8.32
N GLU A 38 -6.27 8.77 7.75
CA GLU A 38 -7.35 9.74 7.67
C GLU A 38 -8.15 9.57 6.37
N ASN A 39 -7.46 9.29 5.26
CA ASN A 39 -8.09 9.20 3.94
C ASN A 39 -7.26 8.37 2.95
N ILE A 40 -7.94 7.67 2.05
CA ILE A 40 -7.34 6.95 0.92
C ILE A 40 -7.95 7.46 -0.39
N LYS A 41 -7.11 8.07 -1.25
CA LYS A 41 -7.50 8.52 -2.59
C LYS A 41 -6.87 7.62 -3.65
N ILE A 42 -7.68 7.18 -4.61
CA ILE A 42 -7.26 6.32 -5.71
C ILE A 42 -7.29 7.13 -6.99
N ASN A 43 -6.20 7.14 -7.76
CA ASN A 43 -6.17 7.70 -9.10
C ASN A 43 -5.91 6.57 -10.10
N LYS A 44 -6.98 6.09 -10.75
CA LYS A 44 -6.92 5.00 -11.72
C LYS A 44 -6.21 5.43 -13.00
N ASP A 45 -6.49 6.64 -13.50
CA ASP A 45 -5.92 7.14 -14.76
C ASP A 45 -4.40 7.23 -14.71
N LYS A 46 -3.87 7.60 -13.53
CA LYS A 46 -2.43 7.72 -13.28
C LYS A 46 -1.86 6.53 -12.51
N ASN A 47 -2.65 5.49 -12.24
CA ASN A 47 -2.28 4.29 -11.48
C ASN A 47 -1.47 4.57 -10.20
N TYR A 48 -2.00 5.43 -9.33
CA TYR A 48 -1.43 5.65 -8.00
C TYR A 48 -2.49 5.69 -6.89
N ILE A 49 -2.04 5.43 -5.67
CA ILE A 49 -2.81 5.56 -4.43
C ILE A 49 -2.16 6.64 -3.58
N LEU A 50 -2.96 7.53 -2.99
CA LEU A 50 -2.51 8.44 -1.94
C LEU A 50 -3.15 8.00 -0.62
N VAL A 51 -2.33 7.83 0.41
CA VAL A 51 -2.77 7.53 1.76
C VAL A 51 -2.38 8.69 2.66
N LYS A 52 -3.35 9.33 3.29
CA LYS A 52 -3.12 10.45 4.20
C LYS A 52 -3.17 9.95 5.64
N PHE A 53 -2.20 10.37 6.44
CA PHE A 53 -2.06 10.03 7.85
C PHE A 53 -2.09 11.27 8.71
N TRP A 54 -2.63 11.11 9.92
CA TRP A 54 -2.51 12.07 11.01
C TRP A 54 -1.59 11.51 12.10
N ARG A 55 -0.37 12.03 12.21
CA ARG A 55 0.64 11.59 13.20
C ARG A 55 1.07 12.75 14.06
N ASP A 56 0.70 12.72 15.34
CA ASP A 56 1.17 13.68 16.36
C ASP A 56 1.02 15.16 15.95
N GLY A 57 -0.10 15.50 15.31
CA GLY A 57 -0.38 16.85 14.81
C GLY A 57 0.25 17.19 13.45
N ILE A 58 0.94 16.24 12.82
CA ILE A 58 1.54 16.37 11.49
C ILE A 58 0.73 15.56 10.47
N VAL A 59 0.44 16.20 9.33
CA VAL A 59 -0.11 15.51 8.16
C VAL A 59 1.03 14.87 7.39
N ALA A 60 0.94 13.57 7.18
CA ALA A 60 1.81 12.85 6.25
C ALA A 60 0.99 12.28 5.10
N GLU A 61 1.56 12.20 3.91
CA GLU A 61 0.93 11.59 2.74
C GLU A 61 1.89 10.63 2.06
N ASP A 62 1.43 9.41 1.80
CA ASP A 62 2.14 8.44 1.01
C ASP A 62 1.54 8.30 -0.36
N LYS A 63 2.39 8.39 -1.38
CA LYS A 63 2.02 8.03 -2.74
C LYS A 63 2.58 6.66 -3.09
N ILE A 64 1.71 5.73 -3.44
CA ILE A 64 2.08 4.39 -3.92
C ILE A 64 1.83 4.35 -5.42
N GLU A 65 2.88 4.13 -6.20
CA GLU A 65 2.77 4.08 -7.67
C GLU A 65 3.78 3.13 -8.30
N LYS A 66 3.40 2.54 -9.44
CA LYS A 66 4.31 1.75 -10.26
C LYS A 66 5.06 2.66 -11.23
N ILE A 67 6.39 2.62 -11.17
CA ILE A 67 7.27 3.25 -12.17
C ILE A 67 8.13 2.19 -12.82
N LYS A 68 8.04 2.07 -14.15
CA LYS A 68 8.66 0.98 -14.93
C LYS A 68 8.23 -0.38 -14.35
N ASN A 69 9.18 -1.22 -13.94
CA ASN A 69 8.95 -2.53 -13.34
C ASN A 69 9.03 -2.52 -11.81
N LYS A 70 8.90 -1.36 -11.15
CA LYS A 70 9.02 -1.27 -9.69
C LYS A 70 7.82 -0.56 -9.08
N LEU A 71 7.36 -1.01 -7.93
CA LEU A 71 6.37 -0.33 -7.10
C LEU A 71 7.11 0.51 -6.08
N TYR A 72 6.81 1.81 -6.04
CA TYR A 72 7.44 2.77 -5.14
C TYR A 72 6.44 3.31 -4.14
N VAL A 73 6.97 3.72 -2.99
CA VAL A 73 6.24 4.52 -2.00
C VAL A 73 6.99 5.82 -1.78
N TYR A 74 6.31 6.94 -1.99
CA TYR A 74 6.84 8.27 -1.76
C TYR A 74 6.24 8.82 -0.50
N TYR A 75 7.08 9.13 0.48
CA TYR A 75 6.66 9.76 1.73
C TYR A 75 6.73 11.28 1.57
N ASN A 76 5.61 11.96 1.84
CA ASN A 76 5.52 13.40 1.89
C ASN A 76 5.12 13.83 3.31
N TYR A 77 6.12 14.22 4.10
CA TYR A 77 5.91 14.80 5.43
C TYR A 77 5.90 16.33 5.28
N THR A 78 4.86 17.02 5.77
CA THR A 78 4.72 18.48 5.61
C THR A 78 5.98 19.23 6.03
N GLY A 79 6.72 19.77 5.05
CA GLY A 79 7.84 20.70 5.25
C GLY A 79 9.22 20.18 4.88
N TYR A 80 9.43 18.87 4.77
CA TYR A 80 10.68 18.30 4.26
C TYR A 80 10.40 17.69 2.89
N GLY A 81 11.15 18.12 1.87
CA GLY A 81 10.96 17.71 0.48
C GLY A 81 10.87 16.19 0.31
N ARG A 82 10.30 15.75 -0.84
CA ARG A 82 10.05 14.34 -1.16
C ARG A 82 11.26 13.46 -0.81
N ASN A 83 11.14 12.69 0.26
CA ASN A 83 12.15 11.71 0.63
C ASN A 83 11.85 10.41 -0.11
N TYR A 84 12.83 9.95 -0.90
CA TYR A 84 12.71 8.71 -1.66
C TYR A 84 12.75 7.51 -0.71
N SER A 85 11.72 6.68 -0.72
CA SER A 85 11.87 5.30 -0.24
C SER A 85 12.57 4.46 -1.31
N PRO A 86 13.38 3.45 -0.93
CA PRO A 86 13.69 2.35 -1.84
C PRO A 86 12.40 1.74 -2.42
N ALA A 87 12.50 1.13 -3.60
CA ALA A 87 11.37 0.44 -4.21
C ALA A 87 10.80 -0.62 -3.24
N LEU A 88 9.47 -0.63 -3.09
CA LEU A 88 8.75 -1.60 -2.26
C LEU A 88 8.77 -2.99 -2.89
N ILE A 89 8.64 -3.05 -4.22
CA ILE A 89 8.63 -4.30 -4.99
C ILE A 89 9.36 -4.06 -6.30
N GLU A 90 10.16 -5.04 -6.72
CA GLU A 90 10.78 -5.08 -8.04
C GLU A 90 10.08 -6.09 -8.96
N ASP A 91 10.38 -6.03 -10.25
CA ASP A 91 9.81 -6.89 -11.31
C ASP A 91 8.28 -6.97 -11.34
N VAL A 92 7.64 -5.84 -11.06
CA VAL A 92 6.19 -5.66 -11.20
C VAL A 92 5.84 -5.55 -12.67
N GLU A 93 5.13 -6.56 -13.18
CA GLU A 93 4.60 -6.60 -14.53
C GLU A 93 3.32 -5.77 -14.62
N LYS A 94 2.43 -5.89 -13.63
CA LYS A 94 1.10 -5.27 -13.62
C LYS A 94 0.78 -4.67 -12.26
N PHE A 95 0.19 -3.47 -12.28
CA PHE A 95 -0.36 -2.77 -11.12
C PHE A 95 -1.58 -1.99 -11.60
N ASP A 96 -2.76 -2.57 -11.43
CA ASP A 96 -4.02 -1.96 -11.85
C ASP A 96 -4.89 -1.64 -10.65
N LEU A 97 -5.51 -0.46 -10.69
CA LEU A 97 -6.40 0.02 -9.64
C LEU A 97 -7.84 -0.02 -10.12
N MET A 98 -8.70 -0.66 -9.32
CA MET A 98 -10.14 -0.69 -9.54
C MET A 98 -10.86 -0.15 -8.31
N GLU A 99 -12.06 0.38 -8.50
CA GLU A 99 -12.84 0.96 -7.40
C GLU A 99 -14.32 0.78 -7.72
N LYS A 100 -15.09 0.39 -6.71
CA LYS A 100 -16.53 0.14 -6.77
C LYS A 100 -17.15 0.55 -5.44
N GLY A 101 -17.83 1.70 -5.43
CA GLY A 101 -18.38 2.27 -4.19
C GLY A 101 -17.25 2.60 -3.20
N ASN A 102 -17.39 2.12 -1.97
CA ASN A 102 -16.36 2.27 -0.93
C ASN A 102 -15.24 1.22 -1.02
N LEU A 103 -15.30 0.26 -1.97
CA LEU A 103 -14.24 -0.74 -2.14
C LEU A 103 -13.24 -0.29 -3.21
N PHE A 104 -11.96 -0.58 -2.97
CA PHE A 104 -10.94 -0.53 -4.01
C PHE A 104 -10.12 -1.81 -4.06
N TYR A 105 -9.61 -2.11 -5.25
CA TYR A 105 -8.85 -3.31 -5.54
C TYR A 105 -7.52 -2.95 -6.16
N ILE A 106 -6.49 -3.70 -5.79
CA ILE A 106 -5.16 -3.63 -6.38
C ILE A 106 -4.89 -4.98 -7.05
N LYS A 107 -4.78 -5.00 -8.38
CA LYS A 107 -4.26 -6.18 -9.09
C LYS A 107 -2.77 -6.02 -9.26
N LEU A 108 -2.00 -6.94 -8.68
CA LEU A 108 -0.54 -6.91 -8.70
C LEU A 108 -0.02 -8.22 -9.31
N LYS A 109 0.79 -8.09 -10.37
CA LYS A 109 1.54 -9.21 -10.94
C LYS A 109 3.02 -8.91 -10.83
N VAL A 110 3.76 -9.81 -10.16
CA VAL A 110 5.21 -9.82 -10.14
C VAL A 110 5.70 -10.94 -11.05
N LYS A 111 6.81 -10.73 -11.75
CA LYS A 111 7.42 -11.72 -12.64
C LYS A 111 7.63 -13.05 -11.93
N ASN A 112 7.28 -14.15 -12.60
CA ASN A 112 7.37 -15.52 -12.07
C ASN A 112 6.53 -15.79 -10.80
N GLN A 113 5.62 -14.89 -10.40
CA GLN A 113 4.68 -15.10 -9.30
C GLN A 113 3.25 -15.11 -9.83
N GLU A 114 2.30 -15.68 -9.09
CA GLU A 114 0.88 -15.59 -9.45
C GLU A 114 0.37 -14.14 -9.37
N GLU A 115 -0.63 -13.80 -10.19
CA GLU A 115 -1.32 -12.50 -10.04
C GLU A 115 -2.10 -12.51 -8.72
N ARG A 116 -1.92 -11.47 -7.91
CA ARG A 116 -2.64 -11.28 -6.65
C ARG A 116 -3.64 -10.13 -6.80
N ILE A 117 -4.78 -10.26 -6.14
CA ILE A 117 -5.80 -9.21 -6.06
C ILE A 117 -6.01 -8.88 -4.59
N TYR A 118 -5.66 -7.66 -4.19
CA TYR A 118 -5.93 -7.14 -2.86
C TYR A 118 -7.22 -6.33 -2.88
N CYS A 119 -8.05 -6.48 -1.85
CA CYS A 119 -9.32 -5.77 -1.71
C CYS A 119 -9.33 -4.99 -0.40
N TYR A 120 -9.72 -3.73 -0.47
CA TYR A 120 -9.75 -2.81 0.66
C TYR A 120 -11.06 -2.03 0.68
N GLU A 121 -11.53 -1.71 1.88
CA GLU A 121 -12.68 -0.86 2.12
C GLU A 121 -12.20 0.51 2.58
N LYS A 122 -12.77 1.57 2.01
CA LYS A 122 -12.56 2.96 2.43
C LYS A 122 -13.46 3.22 3.64
N ALA A 123 -12.86 3.69 4.73
CA ALA A 123 -13.55 4.17 5.92
C ALA A 123 -14.31 5.48 5.64
#